data_AF-A0A2V3IQ76-F1
#
_entry.id   AF-A0A2V3IQ76-F1
#
_cell.length_a   1.000
_cell.length_b   1.000
_cell.length_c   1.000
_cell.angle_alpha   90.00
_cell.angle_beta   90.00
_cell.angle_gamma   90.00
#
_symmetry.space_group_name_H-M   'P 1'
#
loop_
_entity.id
_entity.type
_entity.pdbx_description
1 polymer ?
#
loop_
_entity_poly.entity_id
_entity_poly.type
_entity_poly.pdbx_seq_one_letter_code
_entity_poly.pdbx_strand_id
1 'polypeptide(L)'
;MVCSHVASILGLSVLFVLAPACQFSLQSGDVTNNSAIIQASLASSDCRTSSSERTVAQVLVATDPQLTAVIANHSLQAVSYAGIDPRENPGAYVAKLFLSDLDANTKYYYQFTSETAVKSPLGSFVTLRDYQDERQFSFVHMSCANRNPYPVSAALNRYVTHNSPDFAIFNGDAVYADRFWLSENATFDQVNRCCRIPNTTADYYNSLYVDQRSSAYTGEGFPEVLRSIPIFSVWDDHEVNDNFVGQDGNPRRIQDTILSADVQLPDTTSKHKIEAQYLFGRKAFFEMNGVTPGNKLQSDDPAPGLRSPETRFFRRIRVGKHVEVFMLDLRQYRDTQVPAIGLLPVRPPNVTDEELCGAVPEVAALGLSGCDLFSQPIVNQTGFRDADKTW
;
A
#
# COMPACT_ATOMS: atom_id res chain seq x y z
N MET A 1 28.17 71.93 -1.26
CA MET A 1 27.98 70.65 -1.96
C MET A 1 26.89 69.87 -1.24
N VAL A 2 25.76 69.71 -1.90
CA VAL A 2 24.59 68.97 -1.41
C VAL A 2 24.87 67.47 -1.63
N CYS A 3 24.67 66.65 -0.60
CA CYS A 3 24.62 65.19 -0.76
C CYS A 3 23.29 64.71 -0.18
N SER A 4 22.33 64.50 -1.07
CA SER A 4 20.97 64.05 -0.78
C SER A 4 20.98 62.59 -0.32
N HIS A 5 20.24 62.30 0.76
CA HIS A 5 19.83 60.95 1.12
C HIS A 5 18.69 60.51 0.19
N VAL A 6 18.90 59.42 -0.56
CA VAL A 6 17.83 58.67 -1.23
C VAL A 6 17.58 57.41 -0.42
N ALA A 7 16.47 57.39 0.32
CA ALA A 7 15.93 56.19 0.93
C ALA A 7 15.37 55.28 -0.19
N SER A 8 16.00 54.13 -0.41
CA SER A 8 15.41 53.08 -1.25
C SER A 8 14.44 52.26 -0.40
N ILE A 9 13.14 52.44 -0.66
CA ILE A 9 12.08 51.55 -0.18
C ILE A 9 12.15 50.29 -1.05
N LEU A 10 12.86 49.26 -0.58
CA LEU A 10 12.69 47.91 -1.10
C LEU A 10 11.42 47.33 -0.44
N GLY A 11 10.32 47.37 -1.18
CA GLY A 11 9.10 46.68 -0.83
C GLY A 11 9.37 45.18 -0.80
N LEU A 12 9.49 44.62 0.41
CA LEU A 12 9.51 43.18 0.63
C LEU A 12 8.08 42.67 0.35
N SER A 13 7.82 42.25 -0.88
CA SER A 13 6.63 41.44 -1.19
C SER A 13 6.83 40.08 -0.54
N VAL A 14 6.40 39.95 0.71
CA VAL A 14 6.23 38.66 1.37
C VAL A 14 5.11 37.95 0.61
N LEU A 15 5.48 37.04 -0.31
CA LEU A 15 4.55 36.02 -0.76
C LEU A 15 4.18 35.20 0.48
N PHE A 16 3.00 35.44 1.03
CA PHE A 16 2.37 34.48 1.91
C PHE A 16 2.09 33.25 1.06
N VAL A 17 2.94 32.24 1.16
CA VAL A 17 2.57 30.88 0.78
C VAL A 17 1.48 30.48 1.77
N LEU A 18 0.22 30.57 1.34
CA LEU A 18 -0.90 30.06 2.11
C LEU A 18 -0.60 28.59 2.42
N ALA A 19 -0.67 28.22 3.69
CA ALA A 19 -0.63 26.82 4.08
C ALA A 19 -1.71 26.05 3.29
N PRO A 20 -1.43 24.81 2.86
CA PRO A 20 -2.40 24.06 2.09
C PRO A 20 -3.68 23.82 2.91
N ALA A 21 -4.80 24.25 2.35
CA ALA A 21 -6.14 24.02 2.90
C ALA A 21 -6.33 22.53 3.26
N CYS A 22 -7.07 22.26 4.34
CA CYS A 22 -7.36 20.90 4.81
C CYS A 22 -7.71 19.93 3.67
N GLN A 23 -6.89 18.89 3.47
CA GLN A 23 -7.07 17.91 2.39
C GLN A 23 -7.52 16.56 2.95
N PHE A 24 -8.44 15.91 2.23
CA PHE A 24 -8.93 14.58 2.56
C PHE A 24 -8.54 13.58 1.47
N SER A 25 -8.11 12.41 1.90
CA SER A 25 -8.15 11.19 1.09
C SER A 25 -9.11 10.20 1.73
N LEU A 26 -9.89 9.50 0.91
CA LEU A 26 -10.91 8.57 1.36
C LEU A 26 -10.67 7.19 0.76
N GLN A 27 -11.06 6.15 1.50
CA GLN A 27 -11.06 4.79 1.00
C GLN A 27 -12.17 3.99 1.68
N SER A 28 -12.74 3.05 0.94
CA SER A 28 -13.52 1.95 1.50
C SER A 28 -12.79 0.63 1.24
N GLY A 29 -12.94 -0.34 2.13
CA GLY A 29 -12.29 -1.63 2.02
C GLY A 29 -12.99 -2.69 2.86
N ASP A 30 -12.59 -3.94 2.63
CA ASP A 30 -13.15 -5.12 3.29
C ASP A 30 -14.68 -5.11 3.39
N VAL A 31 -15.29 -4.76 2.27
CA VAL A 31 -16.74 -4.73 2.14
C VAL A 31 -17.26 -6.17 2.05
N THR A 32 -18.35 -6.45 2.73
CA THR A 32 -19.11 -7.70 2.64
C THR A 32 -20.52 -7.41 2.13
N ASN A 33 -21.41 -8.40 2.16
CA ASN A 33 -22.82 -8.18 1.85
C ASN A 33 -23.58 -7.39 2.93
N ASN A 34 -22.99 -7.14 4.11
CA ASN A 34 -23.68 -6.43 5.19
C ASN A 34 -22.79 -5.48 6.02
N SER A 35 -21.53 -5.31 5.64
CA SER A 35 -20.57 -4.50 6.39
C SER A 35 -19.54 -3.87 5.46
N ALA A 36 -18.89 -2.84 5.95
CA ALA A 36 -17.83 -2.13 5.23
C ALA A 36 -16.89 -1.44 6.21
N ILE A 37 -15.64 -1.24 5.81
CA ILE A 37 -14.72 -0.34 6.49
C ILE A 37 -14.59 0.92 5.63
N ILE A 38 -14.89 2.09 6.20
CA ILE A 38 -14.62 3.38 5.56
C ILE A 38 -13.59 4.15 6.36
N GLN A 39 -12.78 4.93 5.66
CA GLN A 39 -11.75 5.75 6.28
C GLN A 39 -11.52 7.07 5.56
N ALA A 40 -11.02 8.03 6.34
CA ALA A 40 -10.47 9.29 5.85
C ALA A 40 -9.08 9.52 6.42
N SER A 41 -8.16 9.97 5.57
CA SER A 41 -6.87 10.52 5.94
C SER A 41 -6.91 12.03 5.72
N LEU A 42 -6.66 12.80 6.77
CA LEU A 42 -6.64 14.26 6.75
C LEU A 42 -5.19 14.74 6.76
N ALA A 43 -4.77 15.44 5.71
CA ALA A 43 -3.46 16.08 5.65
C ALA A 43 -3.59 17.57 5.99
N SER A 44 -2.70 18.05 6.88
CA SER A 44 -2.51 19.44 7.35
C SER A 44 -3.00 19.79 8.77
N SER A 45 -2.40 20.85 9.32
CA SER A 45 -2.78 21.50 10.59
C SER A 45 -4.15 22.17 10.51
N ASP A 46 -4.56 22.60 9.31
CA ASP A 46 -5.76 23.43 9.10
C ASP A 46 -7.07 22.63 9.20
N CYS A 47 -6.97 21.30 9.26
CA CYS A 47 -8.08 20.43 9.60
C CYS A 47 -8.47 20.47 11.09
N ARG A 48 -7.69 21.15 11.94
CA ARG A 48 -7.76 21.01 13.40
C ARG A 48 -7.66 22.34 14.12
N THR A 49 -8.27 22.42 15.30
CA THR A 49 -8.18 23.61 16.15
C THR A 49 -7.11 23.49 17.23
N SER A 50 -6.59 22.27 17.46
CA SER A 50 -5.56 21.99 18.45
C SER A 50 -4.44 21.10 17.89
N SER A 51 -3.25 21.21 18.48
CA SER A 51 -2.08 20.39 18.14
C SER A 51 -2.12 18.98 18.74
N SER A 52 -3.29 18.51 19.17
CA SER A 52 -3.45 17.18 19.78
C SER A 52 -3.12 16.07 18.78
N GLU A 53 -2.62 14.95 19.31
CA GLU A 53 -2.43 13.70 18.55
C GLU A 53 -3.76 13.06 18.14
N ARG A 54 -4.90 13.62 18.57
CA ARG A 54 -6.24 13.13 18.24
C ARG A 54 -7.16 14.29 17.90
N THR A 55 -7.82 14.23 16.75
CA THR A 55 -8.88 15.19 16.39
C THR A 55 -10.21 14.48 16.20
N VAL A 56 -11.31 15.21 16.36
CA VAL A 56 -12.64 14.66 16.12
C VAL A 56 -13.01 14.87 14.65
N ALA A 57 -13.35 13.78 13.97
CA ALA A 57 -14.00 13.82 12.66
C ALA A 57 -15.45 13.35 12.82
N GLN A 58 -16.40 14.10 12.23
CA GLN A 58 -17.77 13.59 12.04
C GLN A 58 -17.85 12.84 10.73
N VAL A 59 -18.63 11.76 10.67
CA VAL A 59 -18.91 11.06 9.43
C VAL A 59 -20.41 10.81 9.30
N LEU A 60 -20.93 11.13 8.11
CA LEU A 60 -22.26 10.75 7.67
C LEU A 60 -22.15 9.63 6.65
N VAL A 61 -23.04 8.66 6.74
CA VAL A 61 -23.24 7.60 5.74
C VAL A 61 -24.71 7.59 5.34
N ALA A 62 -24.99 7.57 4.04
CA ALA A 62 -26.34 7.63 3.49
C ALA A 62 -26.48 6.73 2.26
N THR A 63 -27.72 6.47 1.85
CA THR A 63 -28.06 5.72 0.63
C THR A 63 -28.21 6.61 -0.61
N ASP A 64 -28.16 7.93 -0.45
CA ASP A 64 -28.22 8.93 -1.52
C ASP A 64 -27.00 9.87 -1.50
N PRO A 65 -26.57 10.38 -2.67
CA PRO A 65 -25.40 11.25 -2.75
C PRO A 65 -25.63 12.65 -2.16
N GLN A 66 -26.87 13.03 -1.87
CA GLN A 66 -27.22 14.30 -1.21
C GLN A 66 -27.12 14.21 0.32
N LEU A 67 -26.85 13.01 0.86
CA LEU A 67 -26.76 12.73 2.30
C LEU A 67 -28.05 13.07 3.05
N THR A 68 -29.21 12.77 2.46
CA THR A 68 -30.53 13.03 3.05
C THR A 68 -31.15 11.80 3.73
N ALA A 69 -30.91 10.61 3.19
CA ALA A 69 -31.29 9.31 3.74
C ALA A 69 -30.12 8.73 4.56
N VAL A 70 -29.80 9.40 5.68
CA VAL A 70 -28.69 9.04 6.56
C VAL A 70 -28.99 7.74 7.32
N ILE A 71 -28.08 6.78 7.22
CA ILE A 71 -28.13 5.50 7.95
C ILE A 71 -27.13 5.44 9.11
N ALA A 72 -26.08 6.27 9.09
CA ALA A 72 -25.11 6.36 10.17
C ALA A 72 -24.58 7.79 10.32
N ASN A 73 -24.41 8.23 11.57
CA ASN A 73 -23.83 9.51 11.94
C ASN A 73 -22.96 9.31 13.18
N HIS A 74 -21.64 9.44 13.02
CA HIS A 74 -20.68 9.13 14.08
C HIS A 74 -19.64 10.23 14.25
N SER A 75 -19.26 10.45 15.52
CA SER A 75 -18.05 11.17 15.88
C SER A 75 -16.92 10.16 16.10
N LEU A 76 -15.79 10.36 15.43
CA LEU A 76 -14.62 9.48 15.48
C LEU A 76 -13.41 10.25 15.97
N GLN A 77 -12.53 9.58 16.72
CA GLN A 77 -11.20 10.12 16.98
C GLN A 77 -10.28 9.72 15.83
N ALA A 78 -9.82 10.69 15.07
CA ALA A 78 -8.77 10.52 14.08
C ALA A 78 -7.41 10.54 14.78
N VAL A 79 -6.57 9.54 14.51
CA VAL A 79 -5.25 9.39 15.15
C VAL A 79 -4.18 10.05 14.29
N SER A 80 -3.33 10.85 14.93
CA SER A 80 -2.17 11.51 14.32
C SER A 80 -1.08 10.53 13.95
N TYR A 81 -0.50 10.74 12.78
CA TYR A 81 0.75 10.16 12.35
C TYR A 81 1.64 11.28 11.85
N ALA A 82 2.85 11.41 12.39
CA ALA A 82 3.77 12.40 11.87
C ALA A 82 4.27 11.94 10.49
N GLY A 83 4.50 12.89 9.59
CA GLY A 83 5.17 12.59 8.34
C GLY A 83 6.68 12.73 8.50
N ILE A 84 7.42 12.46 7.42
CA ILE A 84 8.89 12.45 7.43
C ILE A 84 9.46 13.82 7.83
N ASP A 85 8.86 14.92 7.36
CA ASP A 85 9.19 16.28 7.80
C ASP A 85 7.89 17.01 8.11
N PRO A 86 7.58 17.36 9.37
CA PRO A 86 6.31 17.99 9.69
C PRO A 86 6.08 19.37 9.04
N ARG A 87 7.13 20.00 8.49
CA ARG A 87 7.06 21.30 7.80
C ARG A 87 6.75 21.15 6.31
N GLU A 88 7.21 20.07 5.68
CA GLU A 88 7.01 19.79 4.26
C GLU A 88 5.90 18.75 4.03
N ASN A 89 5.82 17.77 4.92
CA ASN A 89 4.90 16.64 4.95
C ASN A 89 4.43 16.41 6.40
N PRO A 90 3.43 17.17 6.91
CA PRO A 90 2.95 17.11 8.30
C PRO A 90 2.44 15.74 8.76
N GLY A 91 2.33 14.76 7.86
CA GLY A 91 1.73 13.45 8.10
C GLY A 91 0.22 13.49 7.89
N ALA A 92 -0.50 12.60 8.56
CA ALA A 92 -1.94 12.46 8.38
C ALA A 92 -2.68 12.12 9.68
N TYR A 93 -3.97 12.44 9.72
CA TYR A 93 -4.91 11.98 10.75
C TYR A 93 -5.83 10.97 10.12
N VAL A 94 -5.87 9.74 10.64
CA VAL A 94 -6.74 8.71 10.08
C VAL A 94 -7.94 8.49 10.98
N ALA A 95 -9.14 8.69 10.43
CA ALA A 95 -10.41 8.28 11.01
C ALA A 95 -10.91 7.02 10.29
N LYS A 96 -11.30 5.99 11.05
CA LYS A 96 -11.79 4.71 10.51
C LYS A 96 -13.09 4.31 11.20
N LEU A 97 -14.07 3.90 10.41
CA LEU A 97 -15.36 3.40 10.89
C LEU A 97 -15.64 2.02 10.32
N PHE A 98 -16.02 1.10 11.20
CA PHE A 98 -16.55 -0.21 10.86
C PHE A 98 -18.07 -0.10 10.85
N LEU A 99 -18.67 -0.36 9.69
CA LEU A 99 -20.11 -0.38 9.48
C LEU A 99 -20.61 -1.83 9.50
N SER A 100 -21.76 -2.06 10.12
CA SER A 100 -22.50 -3.32 10.09
C SER A 100 -23.94 -3.06 9.67
N ASP A 101 -24.72 -4.13 9.52
CA ASP A 101 -26.17 -4.08 9.27
C ASP A 101 -26.55 -3.30 8.00
N LEU A 102 -25.66 -3.35 7.00
CA LEU A 102 -25.90 -2.79 5.67
C LEU A 102 -26.70 -3.76 4.82
N ASP A 103 -27.45 -3.22 3.86
CA ASP A 103 -28.13 -4.01 2.85
C ASP A 103 -27.14 -4.51 1.80
N ALA A 104 -27.30 -5.73 1.31
CA ALA A 104 -26.46 -6.32 0.26
C ALA A 104 -26.68 -5.64 -1.10
N ASN A 105 -25.63 -5.57 -1.92
CA ASN A 105 -25.67 -4.97 -3.25
C ASN A 105 -26.27 -3.55 -3.27
N THR A 106 -25.93 -2.75 -2.26
CA THR A 106 -26.46 -1.39 -2.06
C THR A 106 -25.32 -0.39 -2.12
N LYS A 107 -25.54 0.69 -2.88
CA LYS A 107 -24.59 1.80 -2.96
C LYS A 107 -24.78 2.73 -1.78
N TYR A 108 -23.70 2.97 -1.05
CA TYR A 108 -23.65 3.92 0.05
C TYR A 108 -22.71 5.06 -0.30
N TYR A 109 -23.02 6.22 0.26
CA TYR A 109 -22.22 7.44 0.16
C TYR A 109 -21.80 7.87 1.55
N TYR A 110 -20.59 8.41 1.66
CA TYR A 110 -20.06 8.87 2.94
C TYR A 110 -19.28 10.17 2.79
N GLN A 111 -19.35 11.02 3.81
CA GLN A 111 -18.62 12.27 3.88
C GLN A 111 -18.13 12.51 5.30
N PHE A 112 -16.85 12.85 5.41
CA PHE A 112 -16.24 13.25 6.66
C PHE A 112 -16.26 14.77 6.80
N THR A 113 -16.36 15.25 8.03
CA THR A 113 -16.21 16.66 8.39
C THR A 113 -15.13 16.78 9.46
N SER A 114 -14.13 17.61 9.21
CA SER A 114 -13.05 17.89 10.17
C SER A 114 -13.56 18.68 11.37
N GLU A 115 -12.72 18.79 12.40
CA GLU A 115 -12.96 19.65 13.56
C GLU A 115 -13.14 21.13 13.19
N THR A 116 -12.44 21.59 12.15
CA THR A 116 -12.57 22.94 11.57
C THR A 116 -13.73 23.08 10.58
N ALA A 117 -14.66 22.13 10.58
CA ALA A 117 -15.85 22.08 9.73
C ALA A 117 -15.59 21.98 8.22
N VAL A 118 -14.38 21.60 7.81
CA VAL A 118 -14.07 21.31 6.41
C VAL A 118 -14.64 19.94 6.04
N LYS A 119 -15.41 19.88 4.95
CA LYS A 119 -16.00 18.64 4.46
C LYS A 119 -15.08 17.96 3.45
N SER A 120 -14.97 16.63 3.55
CA SER A 120 -14.30 15.82 2.55
C SER A 120 -15.07 15.84 1.22
N PRO A 121 -14.43 15.45 0.09
CA PRO A 121 -15.16 14.97 -1.08
C PRO A 121 -16.15 13.86 -0.70
N LEU A 122 -17.13 13.59 -1.55
CA LEU A 122 -18.04 12.47 -1.37
C LEU A 122 -17.32 11.17 -1.71
N GLY A 123 -17.28 10.23 -0.77
CA GLY A 123 -16.88 8.84 -1.02
C GLY A 123 -18.11 7.98 -1.31
N SER A 124 -17.92 6.86 -2.00
CA SER A 124 -18.95 5.85 -2.21
C SER A 124 -18.39 4.45 -2.25
N PHE A 125 -19.21 3.47 -1.89
CA PHE A 125 -18.93 2.05 -2.05
C PHE A 125 -20.22 1.28 -2.32
N VAL A 126 -20.09 0.06 -2.81
CA VAL A 126 -21.23 -0.86 -2.97
C VAL A 126 -20.95 -2.09 -2.10
N THR A 127 -21.91 -2.47 -1.26
CA THR A 127 -21.83 -3.74 -0.52
C THR A 127 -21.80 -4.92 -1.47
N LEU A 128 -21.08 -5.98 -1.11
CA LEU A 128 -21.05 -7.19 -1.92
C LEU A 128 -22.45 -7.81 -2.01
N ARG A 129 -22.60 -8.69 -2.99
CA ARG A 129 -23.88 -9.35 -3.22
C ARG A 129 -24.11 -10.44 -2.20
N ASP A 130 -25.39 -10.68 -1.93
CA ASP A 130 -25.81 -11.81 -1.13
C ASP A 130 -25.33 -13.14 -1.75
N TYR A 131 -25.04 -14.14 -0.92
CA TYR A 131 -24.46 -15.41 -1.35
C TYR A 131 -25.35 -16.23 -2.30
N GLN A 132 -26.64 -15.90 -2.42
CA GLN A 132 -27.54 -16.51 -3.39
C GLN A 132 -27.63 -15.75 -4.72
N ASP A 133 -27.02 -14.58 -4.84
CA ASP A 133 -27.09 -13.75 -6.04
C ASP A 133 -26.27 -14.34 -7.20
N GLU A 134 -26.91 -14.51 -8.36
CA GLU A 134 -26.31 -15.11 -9.56
C GLU A 134 -25.93 -14.08 -10.64
N ARG A 135 -26.09 -12.79 -10.38
CA ARG A 135 -25.76 -11.74 -11.37
C ARG A 135 -24.27 -11.69 -11.66
N GLN A 136 -23.91 -11.22 -12.86
CA GLN A 136 -22.52 -11.01 -13.29
C GLN A 136 -21.86 -9.88 -12.51
N PHE A 137 -20.59 -10.02 -12.15
CA PHE A 137 -19.80 -8.99 -11.46
C PHE A 137 -18.54 -8.66 -12.26
N SER A 138 -17.93 -7.52 -11.95
CA SER A 138 -16.64 -7.12 -12.50
C SER A 138 -15.76 -6.52 -11.42
N PHE A 139 -14.46 -6.70 -11.53
CA PHE A 139 -13.49 -6.15 -10.58
C PHE A 139 -12.22 -5.72 -11.29
N VAL A 140 -11.46 -4.86 -10.62
CA VAL A 140 -10.11 -4.47 -11.05
C VAL A 140 -9.09 -5.23 -10.21
N HIS A 141 -8.02 -5.70 -10.83
CA HIS A 141 -6.84 -6.20 -10.14
C HIS A 141 -5.64 -5.30 -10.45
N MET A 142 -4.94 -4.85 -9.41
CA MET A 142 -3.78 -3.97 -9.53
C MET A 142 -2.70 -4.35 -8.52
N SER A 143 -1.44 -4.08 -8.86
CA SER A 143 -0.27 -4.26 -8.00
C SER A 143 0.84 -3.32 -8.47
N CYS A 144 1.92 -3.22 -7.70
CA CYS A 144 3.18 -2.59 -8.13
C CYS A 144 3.04 -1.12 -8.57
N ALA A 145 2.62 -0.24 -7.65
CA ALA A 145 2.55 1.20 -7.87
C ALA A 145 3.91 1.90 -7.71
N ASN A 146 4.95 1.34 -8.34
CA ASN A 146 6.35 1.65 -8.07
C ASN A 146 6.91 2.90 -8.76
N ARG A 147 6.19 3.46 -9.73
CA ARG A 147 6.62 4.58 -10.54
C ARG A 147 5.73 5.77 -10.24
N ASN A 148 6.33 6.93 -9.99
CA ASN A 148 5.64 8.18 -9.73
C ASN A 148 5.76 9.10 -10.97
N PRO A 149 4.64 9.63 -11.52
CA PRO A 149 3.27 9.30 -11.14
C PRO A 149 2.93 7.86 -11.52
N TYR A 150 1.99 7.25 -10.80
CA TYR A 150 1.53 5.88 -11.12
C TYR A 150 0.96 5.87 -12.54
N PRO A 151 1.62 5.21 -13.52
CA PRO A 151 1.41 5.51 -14.94
C PRO A 151 -0.01 5.25 -15.44
N VAL A 152 -0.76 4.40 -14.73
CA VAL A 152 -2.10 3.98 -15.11
C VAL A 152 -3.21 4.76 -14.40
N SER A 153 -2.92 5.70 -13.51
CA SER A 153 -3.92 6.38 -12.66
C SER A 153 -5.07 7.00 -13.45
N ALA A 154 -4.78 7.79 -14.49
CA ALA A 154 -5.80 8.43 -15.30
C ALA A 154 -6.64 7.40 -16.08
N ALA A 155 -6.02 6.35 -16.61
CA ALA A 155 -6.72 5.28 -17.34
C ALA A 155 -7.60 4.45 -16.39
N LEU A 156 -7.08 4.11 -15.21
CA LEU A 156 -7.80 3.41 -14.17
C LEU A 156 -9.01 4.22 -13.69
N ASN A 157 -8.85 5.51 -13.43
CA ASN A 157 -9.95 6.39 -13.05
C ASN A 157 -11.05 6.45 -14.12
N ARG A 158 -10.67 6.59 -15.40
CA ARG A 158 -11.62 6.53 -16.51
C ARG A 158 -12.34 5.19 -16.52
N TYR A 159 -11.63 4.07 -16.39
CA TYR A 159 -12.24 2.74 -16.38
C TYR A 159 -13.24 2.57 -15.23
N VAL A 160 -12.84 2.90 -14.00
CA VAL A 160 -13.70 2.80 -12.80
C VAL A 160 -14.94 3.69 -12.95
N THR A 161 -14.77 4.92 -13.42
CA THR A 161 -15.88 5.86 -13.61
C THR A 161 -16.87 5.37 -14.68
N HIS A 162 -16.40 4.85 -15.80
CA HIS A 162 -17.27 4.45 -16.92
C HIS A 162 -17.91 3.07 -16.73
N ASN A 163 -17.20 2.13 -16.12
CA ASN A 163 -17.64 0.74 -16.03
C ASN A 163 -18.22 0.37 -14.65
N SER A 164 -17.99 1.20 -13.64
CA SER A 164 -18.46 0.98 -12.26
C SER A 164 -18.21 -0.46 -11.75
N PRO A 165 -16.94 -0.92 -11.70
CA PRO A 165 -16.65 -2.25 -11.18
C PRO A 165 -17.12 -2.39 -9.73
N ASP A 166 -17.48 -3.61 -9.33
CA ASP A 166 -18.04 -3.90 -8.01
C ASP A 166 -16.98 -3.68 -6.90
N PHE A 167 -15.71 -3.99 -7.19
CA PHE A 167 -14.59 -3.79 -6.28
C PHE A 167 -13.24 -3.79 -7.01
N ALA A 168 -12.17 -3.46 -6.29
CA ALA A 168 -10.80 -3.62 -6.73
C ALA A 168 -9.99 -4.46 -5.73
N ILE A 169 -9.00 -5.20 -6.24
CA ILE A 169 -7.98 -5.91 -5.47
C ILE A 169 -6.66 -5.19 -5.68
N PHE A 170 -6.03 -4.76 -4.59
CA PHE A 170 -4.64 -4.29 -4.59
C PHE A 170 -3.75 -5.41 -4.05
N ASN A 171 -3.08 -6.12 -4.95
CA ASN A 171 -2.29 -7.30 -4.67
C ASN A 171 -0.81 -6.99 -4.43
N GLY A 172 -0.55 -6.29 -3.33
CA GLY A 172 0.80 -5.94 -2.89
C GLY A 172 1.45 -4.82 -3.67
N ASP A 173 2.58 -4.36 -3.14
CA ASP A 173 3.38 -3.27 -3.67
C ASP A 173 2.57 -2.00 -3.93
N ALA A 174 1.67 -1.69 -3.00
CA ALA A 174 0.96 -0.42 -2.98
C ALA A 174 1.90 0.74 -2.64
N VAL A 175 2.95 0.43 -1.86
CA VAL A 175 4.04 1.35 -1.51
C VAL A 175 5.38 0.62 -1.61
N TYR A 176 6.46 1.39 -1.67
CA TYR A 176 7.83 0.87 -1.76
C TYR A 176 8.70 1.46 -0.65
N ALA A 177 8.86 0.73 0.45
CA ALA A 177 9.57 1.18 1.64
C ALA A 177 11.10 1.09 1.52
N ASP A 178 11.59 0.25 0.61
CA ASP A 178 12.98 -0.08 0.36
C ASP A 178 13.56 0.53 -0.92
N ARG A 179 12.71 1.08 -1.80
CA ARG A 179 13.15 1.79 -3.01
C ARG A 179 13.05 3.30 -2.82
N PHE A 180 14.22 3.94 -2.86
CA PHE A 180 14.32 5.39 -2.97
C PHE A 180 14.08 5.78 -4.43
N TRP A 181 13.23 6.79 -4.65
CA TRP A 181 12.83 7.30 -5.95
C TRP A 181 14.04 7.81 -6.75
N LEU A 182 14.72 6.91 -7.47
CA LEU A 182 15.62 7.27 -8.53
C LEU A 182 14.73 7.59 -9.74
N SER A 183 14.63 8.86 -10.11
CA SER A 183 14.29 9.15 -11.51
C SER A 183 15.35 8.46 -12.39
N GLU A 184 15.02 8.12 -13.63
CA GLU A 184 15.90 7.37 -14.55
C GLU A 184 17.29 8.04 -14.80
N ASN A 185 17.53 9.25 -14.27
CA ASN A 185 18.81 9.96 -14.25
C ASN A 185 19.20 10.54 -12.87
N ALA A 186 18.50 10.20 -11.79
CA ALA A 186 18.88 10.63 -10.45
C ALA A 186 20.00 9.75 -9.91
N THR A 187 21.15 10.34 -9.60
CA THR A 187 22.10 9.73 -8.66
C THR A 187 21.46 9.68 -7.27
N PHE A 188 21.99 8.85 -6.35
CA PHE A 188 21.50 8.71 -4.97
C PHE A 188 21.33 10.07 -4.24
N ASP A 189 22.06 11.10 -4.68
CA ASP A 189 22.01 12.47 -4.14
C ASP A 189 20.94 13.38 -4.79
N GLN A 190 20.25 12.92 -5.84
CA GLN A 190 19.25 13.67 -6.62
C GLN A 190 17.80 13.26 -6.31
N VAL A 191 17.59 12.41 -5.31
CA VAL A 191 16.26 12.18 -4.74
C VAL A 191 15.80 13.52 -4.17
N ASN A 192 14.87 14.19 -4.86
CA ASN A 192 14.27 15.45 -4.41
C ASN A 192 13.21 15.20 -3.32
N ARG A 193 13.56 14.33 -2.36
CA ARG A 193 12.98 14.16 -1.04
C ARG A 193 14.16 14.12 -0.08
N CYS A 194 14.33 15.24 0.59
CA CYS A 194 15.49 15.61 1.36
C CYS A 194 15.84 14.55 2.43
N CYS A 195 17.08 14.07 2.35
CA CYS A 195 17.87 13.44 3.41
C CYS A 195 17.62 11.95 3.77
N ARG A 196 18.60 11.12 3.36
CA ARG A 196 19.00 9.84 4.00
C ARG A 196 17.98 8.70 3.81
N ILE A 197 18.44 7.44 3.86
CA ILE A 197 17.56 6.31 4.24
C ILE A 197 16.88 6.76 5.53
N PRO A 198 15.55 7.02 5.55
CA PRO A 198 14.90 7.46 6.78
C PRO A 198 15.17 6.40 7.83
N ASN A 199 15.41 6.83 9.07
CA ASN A 199 15.42 5.87 10.17
C ASN A 199 14.13 5.05 10.05
N THR A 200 14.25 3.72 10.19
CA THR A 200 13.12 2.80 10.24
C THR A 200 12.17 3.27 11.36
N THR A 201 11.13 4.04 11.02
CA THR A 201 10.16 4.61 11.97
C THR A 201 8.74 4.40 11.44
N ALA A 202 7.76 4.39 12.35
CA ALA A 202 6.35 4.32 11.97
C ALA A 202 5.93 5.48 11.05
N ASP A 203 6.46 6.68 11.29
CA ASP A 203 6.17 7.90 10.53
C ASP A 203 6.61 7.78 9.07
N TYR A 204 7.79 7.17 8.83
CA TYR A 204 8.24 6.87 7.48
C TYR A 204 7.24 5.99 6.72
N TYR A 205 6.84 4.85 7.28
CA TYR A 205 5.92 3.94 6.58
C TYR A 205 4.55 4.57 6.35
N ASN A 206 4.03 5.33 7.32
CA ASN A 206 2.76 6.04 7.15
C ASN A 206 2.83 7.08 6.02
N SER A 207 3.96 7.79 5.89
CA SER A 207 4.13 8.78 4.84
C SER A 207 4.04 8.20 3.42
N LEU A 208 4.51 6.97 3.21
CA LEU A 208 4.42 6.28 1.92
C LEU A 208 2.96 6.10 1.48
N TYR A 209 2.07 5.81 2.43
CA TYR A 209 0.64 5.68 2.17
C TYR A 209 -0.06 7.03 2.03
N VAL A 210 0.44 8.08 2.69
CA VAL A 210 -0.04 9.46 2.45
C VAL A 210 0.29 9.87 1.02
N ASP A 211 1.49 9.57 0.55
CA ASP A 211 1.90 9.78 -0.83
C ASP A 211 1.04 9.01 -1.82
N GLN A 212 0.83 7.71 -1.60
CA GLN A 212 -0.04 6.88 -2.43
C GLN A 212 -1.50 7.38 -2.52
N ARG A 213 -1.91 8.27 -1.61
CA ARG A 213 -3.23 8.91 -1.58
C ARG A 213 -3.26 10.31 -2.21
N SER A 214 -2.11 10.84 -2.59
CA SER A 214 -1.95 12.17 -3.15
C SER A 214 -1.81 12.11 -4.66
N SER A 215 -2.59 12.92 -5.38
CA SER A 215 -2.45 13.07 -6.83
C SER A 215 -1.08 13.62 -7.24
N ALA A 216 -0.36 14.29 -6.34
CA ALA A 216 1.02 14.74 -6.58
C ALA A 216 2.00 13.57 -6.75
N TYR A 217 1.66 12.39 -6.23
CA TYR A 217 2.52 11.20 -6.26
C TYR A 217 1.93 10.08 -7.12
N THR A 218 0.62 9.88 -7.13
CA THR A 218 0.02 8.85 -7.99
C THR A 218 -0.39 9.39 -9.36
N GLY A 219 -0.40 10.70 -9.56
CA GLY A 219 -1.03 11.33 -10.71
C GLY A 219 -2.54 11.54 -10.52
N GLU A 220 -3.12 12.36 -11.39
CA GLU A 220 -4.55 12.68 -11.37
C GLU A 220 -5.43 11.44 -11.56
N GLY A 221 -6.55 11.38 -10.85
CA GLY A 221 -7.55 10.31 -10.97
C GLY A 221 -7.42 9.19 -9.93
N PHE A 222 -6.25 8.96 -9.35
CA PHE A 222 -6.10 7.87 -8.38
C PHE A 222 -6.84 8.13 -7.05
N PRO A 223 -6.81 9.34 -6.46
CA PRO A 223 -7.65 9.63 -5.29
C PRO A 223 -9.15 9.47 -5.56
N GLU A 224 -9.59 9.73 -6.80
CA GLU A 224 -10.96 9.48 -7.25
C GLU A 224 -11.30 8.00 -7.30
N VAL A 225 -10.36 7.15 -7.74
CA VAL A 225 -10.49 5.69 -7.65
C VAL A 225 -10.63 5.27 -6.19
N LEU A 226 -9.69 5.65 -5.32
CA LEU A 226 -9.69 5.24 -3.90
C LEU A 226 -11.02 5.53 -3.19
N ARG A 227 -11.65 6.68 -3.50
CA ARG A 227 -12.91 7.09 -2.85
C ARG A 227 -14.18 6.55 -3.50
N SER A 228 -14.12 5.91 -4.68
CA SER A 228 -15.32 5.55 -5.46
C SER A 228 -15.59 4.05 -5.57
N ILE A 229 -14.60 3.21 -5.29
CA ILE A 229 -14.69 1.75 -5.36
C ILE A 229 -14.12 1.12 -4.09
N PRO A 230 -14.73 0.05 -3.54
CA PRO A 230 -14.13 -0.68 -2.43
C PRO A 230 -12.86 -1.41 -2.86
N ILE A 231 -11.81 -1.30 -2.04
CA ILE A 231 -10.49 -1.89 -2.31
C ILE A 231 -10.18 -2.96 -1.26
N PHE A 232 -9.94 -4.18 -1.74
CA PHE A 232 -9.40 -5.26 -0.94
C PHE A 232 -7.88 -5.27 -1.09
N SER A 233 -7.19 -4.81 -0.04
CA SER A 233 -5.73 -4.77 -0.02
C SER A 233 -5.14 -6.05 0.58
N VAL A 234 -4.03 -6.49 0.00
CA VAL A 234 -3.04 -7.40 0.57
C VAL A 234 -1.66 -6.78 0.33
N TRP A 235 -0.67 -7.08 1.18
CA TRP A 235 0.72 -6.67 0.95
C TRP A 235 1.48 -7.64 0.05
N ASP A 236 2.64 -7.20 -0.44
CA ASP A 236 3.75 -8.07 -0.81
C ASP A 236 5.00 -7.63 -0.04
N ASP A 237 6.19 -7.70 -0.61
CA ASP A 237 7.44 -7.38 0.10
C ASP A 237 7.63 -5.89 0.34
N HIS A 238 7.35 -5.07 -0.67
CA HIS A 238 7.72 -3.66 -0.68
C HIS A 238 6.96 -2.80 0.34
N GLU A 239 5.90 -3.32 0.97
CA GLU A 239 5.30 -2.75 2.18
C GLU A 239 6.21 -2.76 3.42
N VAL A 240 7.25 -3.60 3.40
CA VAL A 240 8.21 -3.81 4.50
C VAL A 240 9.64 -3.64 3.99
N ASN A 241 10.10 -4.54 3.14
CA ASN A 241 11.42 -4.55 2.54
C ASN A 241 11.47 -5.60 1.42
N ASP A 242 12.21 -5.31 0.34
CA ASP A 242 12.34 -6.20 -0.81
C ASP A 242 12.59 -7.66 -0.40
N ASN A 243 11.84 -8.58 -0.98
CA ASN A 243 11.94 -10.01 -0.76
C ASN A 243 11.88 -10.50 0.71
N PHE A 244 11.35 -9.74 1.66
CA PHE A 244 11.32 -10.18 3.07
C PHE A 244 10.58 -11.52 3.26
N VAL A 245 10.99 -12.24 4.30
CA VAL A 245 10.39 -13.52 4.69
C VAL A 245 9.94 -13.47 6.13
N GLY A 246 8.65 -13.64 6.37
CA GLY A 246 8.07 -13.50 7.71
C GLY A 246 8.25 -14.71 8.64
N GLN A 247 8.66 -15.88 8.14
CA GLN A 247 8.83 -17.14 8.88
C GLN A 247 7.70 -17.44 9.90
N ASP A 248 6.61 -18.05 9.42
CA ASP A 248 5.40 -18.37 10.20
C ASP A 248 4.66 -17.17 10.81
N GLY A 249 4.91 -15.97 10.30
CA GLY A 249 4.31 -14.72 10.75
C GLY A 249 4.81 -14.20 12.08
N ASN A 250 5.98 -14.66 12.52
CA ASN A 250 6.60 -14.19 13.73
C ASN A 250 7.54 -13.02 13.43
N PRO A 251 7.26 -11.81 13.95
CA PRO A 251 8.10 -10.65 13.70
C PRO A 251 9.54 -10.83 14.17
N ARG A 252 9.82 -11.77 15.09
CA ARG A 252 11.18 -12.05 15.61
C ARG A 252 12.00 -13.04 14.77
N ARG A 253 11.42 -13.57 13.71
CA ARG A 253 12.04 -14.58 12.85
C ARG A 253 12.17 -14.10 11.40
N ILE A 254 12.04 -12.80 11.18
CA ILE A 254 12.07 -12.24 9.84
C ILE A 254 13.51 -12.24 9.32
N GLN A 255 13.69 -12.79 8.12
CA GLN A 255 14.97 -12.85 7.44
C GLN A 255 15.02 -11.82 6.30
N ASP A 256 16.18 -11.20 6.13
CA ASP A 256 16.53 -10.33 5.00
C ASP A 256 16.94 -11.18 3.79
N THR A 257 16.48 -10.82 2.59
CA THR A 257 16.90 -11.47 1.33
C THR A 257 17.78 -10.53 0.48
N ILE A 258 18.29 -9.44 1.03
CA ILE A 258 19.34 -8.65 0.39
C ILE A 258 20.70 -9.26 0.72
N LEU A 259 21.12 -10.22 -0.09
CA LEU A 259 22.54 -10.37 -0.43
C LEU A 259 22.66 -10.79 -1.90
N SER A 260 22.79 -9.81 -2.79
CA SER A 260 23.85 -9.95 -3.78
C SER A 260 25.13 -10.22 -3.01
N ALA A 261 25.91 -11.20 -3.45
CA ALA A 261 26.90 -11.93 -2.65
C ALA A 261 28.04 -11.10 -1.98
N ASP A 262 28.02 -9.77 -2.05
CA ASP A 262 29.19 -8.91 -1.81
C ASP A 262 29.08 -7.90 -0.66
N VAL A 263 27.98 -7.85 0.12
CA VAL A 263 27.88 -6.90 1.25
C VAL A 263 27.60 -7.60 2.59
N GLN A 264 28.64 -8.06 3.27
CA GLN A 264 28.53 -8.48 4.67
C GLN A 264 28.29 -7.25 5.57
N LEU A 265 27.04 -7.08 6.01
CA LEU A 265 26.73 -6.18 7.12
C LEU A 265 27.03 -6.89 8.47
N PRO A 266 27.50 -6.17 9.50
CA PRO A 266 27.77 -6.76 10.82
C PRO A 266 26.53 -7.45 11.42
N ASP A 267 26.72 -8.68 11.91
CA ASP A 267 25.74 -9.68 12.40
C ASP A 267 24.72 -9.18 13.45
N THR A 268 24.94 -8.00 14.05
CA THR A 268 24.06 -7.44 15.08
C THR A 268 23.06 -6.41 14.58
N THR A 269 23.13 -5.99 13.31
CA THR A 269 22.38 -4.82 12.79
C THR A 269 21.20 -5.21 11.89
N SER A 270 21.16 -6.43 11.35
CA SER A 270 20.20 -6.83 10.30
C SER A 270 18.85 -7.31 10.86
N LYS A 271 18.85 -8.21 11.85
CA LYS A 271 17.60 -8.81 12.38
C LYS A 271 16.69 -7.75 13.00
N HIS A 272 17.11 -7.06 14.07
CA HIS A 272 16.27 -6.06 14.74
C HIS A 272 15.79 -4.93 13.84
N LYS A 273 16.55 -4.58 12.79
CA LYS A 273 16.13 -3.59 11.80
C LYS A 273 14.96 -4.10 10.96
N ILE A 274 15.05 -5.32 10.44
CA ILE A 274 13.99 -5.94 9.65
C ILE A 274 12.74 -6.26 10.50
N GLU A 275 12.91 -6.68 11.76
CA GLU A 275 11.79 -6.81 12.71
C GLU A 275 11.05 -5.47 12.86
N ALA A 276 11.80 -4.37 13.02
CA ALA A 276 11.22 -3.03 13.12
C ALA A 276 10.55 -2.60 11.81
N GLN A 277 11.17 -2.85 10.66
CA GLN A 277 10.59 -2.58 9.33
C GLN A 277 9.26 -3.30 9.17
N TYR A 278 9.19 -4.59 9.53
CA TYR A 278 7.94 -5.35 9.49
C TYR A 278 6.88 -4.76 10.40
N LEU A 279 7.24 -4.46 11.67
CA LEU A 279 6.28 -3.91 12.62
C LEU A 279 5.73 -2.56 12.17
N PHE A 280 6.57 -1.69 11.61
CA PHE A 280 6.13 -0.39 11.10
C PHE A 280 5.37 -0.47 9.78
N GLY A 281 5.83 -1.28 8.82
CA GLY A 281 5.14 -1.52 7.56
C GLY A 281 3.78 -2.16 7.78
N ARG A 282 3.71 -3.16 8.66
CA ARG A 282 2.45 -3.76 9.09
C ARG A 282 1.54 -2.72 9.74
N LYS A 283 2.04 -1.98 10.72
CA LYS A 283 1.25 -0.94 11.40
C LYS A 283 0.66 0.04 10.39
N ALA A 284 1.49 0.59 9.49
CA ALA A 284 1.05 1.52 8.47
C ALA A 284 0.03 0.89 7.51
N PHE A 285 0.23 -0.36 7.08
CA PHE A 285 -0.72 -1.07 6.23
C PHE A 285 -2.13 -1.13 6.85
N PHE A 286 -2.25 -1.53 8.13
CA PHE A 286 -3.55 -1.59 8.81
C PHE A 286 -4.11 -0.24 9.19
N GLU A 287 -3.28 0.75 9.48
CA GLU A 287 -3.76 2.10 9.77
C GLU A 287 -4.31 2.74 8.51
N MET A 288 -3.57 2.64 7.42
CA MET A 288 -3.82 3.37 6.19
C MET A 288 -4.73 2.63 5.22
N ASN A 289 -5.10 1.37 5.41
CA ASN A 289 -6.06 0.67 4.53
C ASN A 289 -7.32 0.21 5.27
N GLY A 290 -8.43 0.12 4.55
CA GLY A 290 -9.69 -0.46 5.05
C GLY A 290 -9.63 -1.99 5.15
N VAL A 291 -8.73 -2.53 5.98
CA VAL A 291 -8.53 -3.98 6.16
C VAL A 291 -8.99 -4.40 7.55
N THR A 292 -9.65 -5.55 7.62
CA THR A 292 -10.15 -6.17 8.84
C THR A 292 -8.96 -6.62 9.69
N PRO A 293 -8.88 -6.19 10.96
CA PRO A 293 -7.79 -6.59 11.84
C PRO A 293 -7.89 -8.08 12.21
N GLY A 294 -6.74 -8.69 12.47
CA GLY A 294 -6.63 -10.15 12.68
C GLY A 294 -7.48 -10.68 13.83
N ASN A 295 -7.66 -9.92 14.92
CA ASN A 295 -8.53 -10.30 16.02
C ASN A 295 -10.01 -10.46 15.60
N LYS A 296 -10.51 -9.60 14.71
CA LYS A 296 -11.88 -9.70 14.16
C LYS A 296 -11.99 -10.81 13.12
N LEU A 297 -10.95 -11.02 12.30
CA LEU A 297 -10.92 -12.19 11.41
C LEU A 297 -10.91 -13.50 12.19
N GLN A 298 -10.19 -13.56 13.31
CA GLN A 298 -10.14 -14.73 14.16
C GLN A 298 -11.48 -15.05 14.83
N SER A 299 -12.31 -14.03 15.12
CA SER A 299 -13.67 -14.24 15.62
C SER A 299 -14.62 -14.68 14.51
N ASP A 300 -14.55 -14.04 13.34
CA ASP A 300 -15.57 -14.18 12.28
C ASP A 300 -15.30 -15.38 11.35
N ASP A 301 -14.03 -15.74 11.14
CA ASP A 301 -13.58 -16.78 10.22
C ASP A 301 -12.34 -17.50 10.78
N PRO A 302 -12.46 -18.27 11.89
CA PRO A 302 -11.30 -18.82 12.59
C PRO A 302 -10.44 -19.76 11.72
N ALA A 303 -9.12 -19.58 11.79
CA ALA A 303 -8.14 -20.47 11.14
C ALA A 303 -7.28 -21.18 12.21
N PRO A 304 -7.56 -22.44 12.55
CA PRO A 304 -6.80 -23.16 13.56
C PRO A 304 -5.37 -23.44 13.10
N GLY A 305 -4.45 -23.60 14.05
CA GLY A 305 -3.06 -24.00 13.77
C GLY A 305 -2.10 -22.85 13.44
N LEU A 306 -2.58 -21.60 13.37
CA LEU A 306 -1.70 -20.44 13.25
C LEU A 306 -0.93 -20.20 14.54
N ARG A 307 0.38 -19.94 14.43
CA ARG A 307 1.22 -19.57 15.58
C ARG A 307 0.89 -18.18 16.14
N SER A 308 0.50 -17.26 15.26
CA SER A 308 0.11 -15.88 15.59
C SER A 308 -1.22 -15.53 14.88
N PRO A 309 -2.37 -16.04 15.35
CA PRO A 309 -3.67 -15.74 14.75
C PRO A 309 -4.03 -14.25 14.83
N GLU A 310 -3.51 -13.51 15.81
CA GLU A 310 -3.69 -12.07 15.97
C GLU A 310 -3.01 -11.24 14.87
N THR A 311 -1.97 -11.78 14.23
CA THR A 311 -1.27 -11.13 13.11
C THR A 311 -1.81 -11.59 11.75
N ARG A 312 -2.81 -12.46 11.71
CA ARG A 312 -3.46 -12.88 10.46
C ARG A 312 -4.14 -11.71 9.77
N PHE A 313 -4.07 -11.69 8.44
CA PHE A 313 -5.02 -10.93 7.62
C PHE A 313 -5.33 -11.52 6.25
N PHE A 314 -4.76 -12.68 5.91
CA PHE A 314 -5.32 -13.50 4.85
C PHE A 314 -6.77 -13.85 5.21
N ARG A 315 -7.64 -13.78 4.21
CA ARG A 315 -9.09 -13.84 4.40
C ARG A 315 -9.75 -14.25 3.09
N ARG A 316 -11.02 -14.63 3.16
CA ARG A 316 -11.81 -14.94 1.97
C ARG A 316 -12.90 -13.90 1.77
N ILE A 317 -13.26 -13.70 0.51
CA ILE A 317 -14.30 -12.78 0.09
C ILE A 317 -15.24 -13.59 -0.80
N ARG A 318 -16.54 -13.59 -0.51
CA ARG A 318 -17.53 -14.24 -1.36
C ARG A 318 -18.35 -13.19 -2.09
N VAL A 319 -18.46 -13.34 -3.41
CA VAL A 319 -19.19 -12.43 -4.29
C VAL A 319 -20.31 -13.22 -4.96
N GLY A 320 -21.52 -13.06 -4.42
CA GLY A 320 -22.66 -13.80 -4.92
C GLY A 320 -22.54 -15.31 -4.69
N LYS A 321 -23.18 -16.06 -5.58
CA LYS A 321 -23.15 -17.52 -5.63
C LYS A 321 -21.91 -18.08 -6.35
N HIS A 322 -21.31 -17.28 -7.22
CA HIS A 322 -20.38 -17.78 -8.25
C HIS A 322 -18.91 -17.79 -7.84
N VAL A 323 -18.46 -16.84 -7.02
CA VAL A 323 -17.03 -16.67 -6.77
C VAL A 323 -16.73 -16.49 -5.28
N GLU A 324 -15.70 -17.22 -4.85
CA GLU A 324 -15.02 -17.03 -3.57
C GLU A 324 -13.54 -16.73 -3.88
N VAL A 325 -13.05 -15.59 -3.40
CA VAL A 325 -11.69 -15.12 -3.56
C VAL A 325 -10.95 -15.36 -2.26
N PHE A 326 -9.83 -16.08 -2.32
CA PHE A 326 -8.93 -16.27 -1.18
C PHE A 326 -7.81 -15.25 -1.27
N MET A 327 -7.88 -14.22 -0.44
CA MET A 327 -6.83 -13.21 -0.28
C MET A 327 -5.71 -13.82 0.55
N LEU A 328 -4.66 -14.29 -0.12
CA LEU A 328 -3.54 -14.99 0.51
C LEU A 328 -2.52 -14.02 1.10
N ASP A 329 -1.75 -14.47 2.09
CA ASP A 329 -0.58 -13.74 2.60
C ASP A 329 0.66 -14.61 2.36
N LEU A 330 1.33 -14.33 1.24
CA LEU A 330 2.46 -15.13 0.77
C LEU A 330 3.82 -14.60 1.25
N ARG A 331 3.84 -13.59 2.13
CA ARG A 331 5.08 -13.02 2.68
C ARG A 331 5.24 -13.31 4.17
N GLN A 332 4.17 -13.17 4.95
CA GLN A 332 4.24 -13.36 6.39
C GLN A 332 4.58 -14.80 6.77
N TYR A 333 4.06 -15.78 6.04
CA TYR A 333 4.12 -17.20 6.43
C TYR A 333 5.05 -18.04 5.58
N ARG A 334 5.67 -17.48 4.53
CA ARG A 334 6.53 -18.25 3.64
C ARG A 334 7.82 -18.68 4.34
N ASP A 335 8.37 -19.78 3.86
CA ASP A 335 9.75 -20.18 4.13
C ASP A 335 10.74 -19.25 3.40
N THR A 336 11.99 -19.30 3.85
CA THR A 336 13.11 -18.62 3.19
C THR A 336 13.21 -19.05 1.74
N GLN A 337 13.38 -18.10 0.83
CA GLN A 337 13.69 -18.37 -0.57
C GLN A 337 14.90 -19.32 -0.60
N VAL A 338 14.75 -20.45 -1.28
CA VAL A 338 15.96 -21.17 -1.70
C VAL A 338 16.75 -20.23 -2.60
N PRO A 339 18.09 -20.10 -2.42
CA PRO A 339 18.91 -19.38 -3.38
C PRO A 339 18.58 -19.89 -4.78
N ALA A 340 18.68 -19.04 -5.80
CA ALA A 340 18.48 -19.45 -7.18
C ALA A 340 19.61 -20.41 -7.62
N ILE A 341 19.63 -21.62 -7.08
CA ILE A 341 20.48 -22.71 -7.49
C ILE A 341 19.77 -23.35 -8.67
N GLY A 342 20.04 -22.84 -9.87
CA GLY A 342 19.73 -23.57 -11.10
C GLY A 342 18.25 -23.66 -11.52
N LEU A 343 17.38 -22.71 -11.13
CA LEU A 343 16.20 -22.41 -11.94
C LEU A 343 16.60 -21.51 -13.12
N LEU A 344 17.55 -22.01 -13.93
CA LEU A 344 17.62 -21.60 -15.31
C LEU A 344 16.27 -22.01 -15.94
N PRO A 345 15.65 -21.18 -16.77
CA PRO A 345 14.39 -21.54 -17.39
C PRO A 345 14.58 -22.90 -18.08
N VAL A 346 13.74 -23.88 -17.73
CA VAL A 346 13.74 -25.16 -18.44
C VAL A 346 13.47 -24.81 -19.90
N ARG A 347 14.46 -25.06 -20.78
CA ARG A 347 14.33 -24.85 -22.21
C ARG A 347 13.03 -25.51 -22.68
N PRO A 348 12.06 -24.74 -23.24
CA PRO A 348 10.86 -25.35 -23.78
C PRO A 348 11.27 -26.40 -24.82
N PRO A 349 10.63 -27.58 -24.86
CA PRO A 349 11.09 -28.72 -25.66
C PRO A 349 11.20 -28.45 -27.18
N ASN A 350 10.60 -27.35 -27.66
CA ASN A 350 10.54 -26.97 -29.07
C ASN A 350 11.39 -25.74 -29.43
N VAL A 351 12.17 -25.19 -28.51
CA VAL A 351 13.08 -24.06 -28.80
C VAL A 351 14.46 -24.63 -29.09
N THR A 352 15.12 -24.20 -30.16
CA THR A 352 16.49 -24.57 -30.53
C THR A 352 17.53 -23.62 -29.91
N ASP A 353 18.78 -24.06 -29.77
CA ASP A 353 19.87 -23.19 -29.31
C ASP A 353 20.13 -22.04 -30.30
N GLU A 354 19.82 -22.27 -31.57
CA GLU A 354 19.91 -21.29 -32.65
C GLU A 354 18.80 -20.22 -32.54
N GLU A 355 17.61 -20.57 -32.05
CA GLU A 355 16.53 -19.61 -31.74
C GLU A 355 16.80 -18.82 -30.45
N LEU A 356 17.51 -19.39 -29.47
CA LEU A 356 17.89 -18.70 -28.22
C LEU A 356 19.11 -17.79 -28.40
N CYS A 357 20.12 -18.26 -29.12
CA CYS A 357 21.35 -17.51 -29.38
C CYS A 357 21.26 -16.65 -30.67
N GLY A 358 20.14 -16.74 -31.41
CA GLY A 358 19.84 -16.00 -32.64
C GLY A 358 19.28 -14.59 -32.40
N ALA A 359 20.18 -13.61 -32.41
CA ALA A 359 19.92 -12.18 -32.67
C ALA A 359 19.07 -11.39 -31.65
N VAL A 360 19.63 -11.16 -30.46
CA VAL A 360 19.39 -9.89 -29.75
C VAL A 360 20.72 -9.13 -29.67
N PRO A 361 20.98 -8.17 -30.56
CA PRO A 361 22.24 -7.40 -30.59
C PRO A 361 22.59 -6.71 -29.26
N GLU A 362 21.58 -6.45 -28.41
CA GLU A 362 21.74 -5.78 -27.12
C GLU A 362 22.39 -6.68 -26.04
N VAL A 363 22.29 -8.01 -26.14
CA VAL A 363 22.92 -8.93 -25.16
C VAL A 363 24.43 -9.05 -25.39
N ALA A 364 24.89 -8.94 -26.64
CA ALA A 364 26.31 -8.98 -26.98
C ALA A 364 27.11 -7.80 -26.40
N ALA A 365 26.45 -6.66 -26.11
CA ALA A 365 27.09 -5.48 -25.53
C ALA A 365 27.50 -5.66 -24.05
N LEU A 366 26.97 -6.70 -23.37
CA LEU A 366 27.29 -7.02 -21.97
C LEU A 366 28.41 -8.07 -21.83
N GLY A 367 29.04 -8.50 -22.94
CA GLY A 367 30.15 -9.45 -22.91
C GLY A 367 29.78 -10.87 -22.46
N LEU A 368 28.48 -11.17 -22.33
CA LEU A 368 27.96 -12.50 -22.01
C LEU A 368 27.52 -13.18 -23.30
N SER A 369 28.09 -14.33 -23.61
CA SER A 369 27.53 -15.19 -24.65
C SER A 369 26.20 -15.75 -24.12
N GLY A 370 25.09 -15.54 -24.84
CA GLY A 370 23.77 -15.98 -24.41
C GLY A 370 23.67 -17.50 -24.15
N CYS A 371 24.68 -18.27 -24.53
CA CYS A 371 24.72 -19.71 -24.40
C CYS A 371 25.42 -20.23 -23.11
N ASP A 372 26.14 -19.38 -22.34
CA ASP A 372 26.84 -19.82 -21.12
C ASP A 372 25.92 -20.01 -19.90
N LEU A 373 24.68 -19.49 -19.97
CA LEU A 373 23.70 -19.66 -18.90
C LEU A 373 23.11 -21.06 -18.86
N PHE A 374 23.07 -21.81 -19.98
CA PHE A 374 22.36 -23.09 -20.06
C PHE A 374 23.25 -24.35 -20.02
N SER A 375 24.58 -24.19 -20.07
CA SER A 375 25.52 -25.30 -20.30
C SER A 375 26.25 -25.82 -19.05
N GLN A 376 26.00 -25.27 -17.87
CA GLN A 376 26.67 -25.73 -16.64
C GLN A 376 26.07 -27.07 -16.14
N PRO A 377 26.88 -28.13 -15.94
CA PRO A 377 26.39 -29.37 -15.36
C PRO A 377 25.98 -29.15 -13.91
N ILE A 378 24.82 -29.69 -13.53
CA ILE A 378 24.36 -29.76 -12.14
C ILE A 378 25.37 -30.61 -11.35
N VAL A 379 26.32 -29.96 -10.68
CA VAL A 379 27.14 -30.62 -9.66
C VAL A 379 26.30 -30.64 -8.38
N ASN A 380 25.78 -31.82 -8.07
CA ASN A 380 25.01 -32.11 -6.87
C ASN A 380 25.91 -31.92 -5.62
N GLN A 381 25.91 -30.71 -5.04
CA GLN A 381 26.51 -30.44 -3.74
C GLN A 381 25.43 -30.00 -2.77
N THR A 382 24.77 -30.96 -2.12
CA THR A 382 24.76 -31.14 -0.64
C THR A 382 23.61 -32.06 -0.26
N GLY A 383 23.96 -33.10 0.51
CA GLY A 383 23.08 -34.19 0.86
C GLY A 383 21.87 -33.73 1.70
N PHE A 384 20.71 -34.25 1.31
CA PHE A 384 19.59 -34.46 2.20
C PHE A 384 20.09 -35.25 3.42
N ARG A 385 20.15 -34.60 4.58
CA ARG A 385 20.06 -35.33 5.85
C ARG A 385 18.60 -35.44 6.21
N ASP A 386 18.15 -36.68 6.30
CA ASP A 386 16.85 -37.11 6.78
C ASP A 386 16.37 -36.28 7.99
N ALA A 387 15.17 -35.74 7.86
CA ALA A 387 14.33 -35.41 9.00
C ALA A 387 13.06 -36.25 8.89
N ASP A 388 13.17 -37.50 9.34
CA ASP A 388 12.05 -38.26 9.90
C ASP A 388 11.35 -37.38 10.94
N LYS A 389 10.24 -36.72 10.58
CA LYS A 389 9.12 -36.42 11.48
C LYS A 389 7.81 -36.37 10.68
N THR A 390 7.04 -37.43 10.86
CA THR A 390 5.63 -37.57 10.52
C THR A 390 4.75 -36.57 11.30
N TRP A 391 3.86 -35.91 10.56
CA TRP A 391 2.67 -35.11 10.93
C TRP A 391 2.88 -33.77 11.64
#